data_AF-A0A2W5EFL4-F1
#
_entry.id   AF-A0A2W5EFL4-F1
#
_cell.length_a   1.000
_cell.length_b   1.000
_cell.length_c   1.000
_cell.angle_alpha   90.00
_cell.angle_beta   90.00
_cell.angle_gamma   90.00
#
_symmetry.space_group_name_H-M   'P 1'
#
loop_
_entity.id
_entity.type
_entity.pdbx_description
1 polymer ?
#
loop_
_entity_poly.entity_id
_entity_poly.type
_entity_poly.pdbx_seq_one_letter_code
_entity_poly.pdbx_strand_id
1 'polypeptide(L)'
;VKAQGYQAFISKFGVRPNVDNWIRQNAIQSNTNQQNANNADPSNSLSNSVVDSSHISLQYLKEQLLNTPEKQLDAKRKMADSYLSAGKIMEGKFFDFPGALWFYKQAASIDPTYVKNKEELMYRMSTTYFENGDKQAALALREQLKKEYPNSRFLQQTTNNNKTVNTTTSENTAAGKTYANIYNEMIAGEFAKAKADKLKADSIYGSQYWTPQLLYIESIYYVSERQDSTALFKLHTLVNRFVNSPIKDNAETMIRVLSKRAEIEDYLTKLQITRLKDEDEEFVRKGIENDHYEAKLPEKEPIKLKDSLNNNIKGNLALNIPKIGAVNIDTTSKNGIPPYIISLDSPHYVMILLDKVAKVFATETGNAFKRFNNQNYHNQNLGLRSQVLDERYQTVLIGPFKDAGDAFIYIDKVAPITPNRILPWLAKEKYAFTMISEKNLNILLQYKNLEDYKARLHETLPSKF
;
A
#
# COMPACT_ATOMS: atom_id res chain seq x y z
N VAL A 1 3.39 -36.88 -52.75
CA VAL A 1 2.33 -35.88 -52.48
C VAL A 1 2.72 -34.84 -51.41
N LYS A 2 3.35 -35.19 -50.27
CA LYS A 2 3.79 -34.22 -49.24
C LYS A 2 4.79 -33.15 -49.72
N ALA A 3 5.75 -33.52 -50.58
CA ALA A 3 6.81 -32.60 -51.02
C ALA A 3 6.31 -31.47 -51.95
N GLN A 4 5.32 -31.75 -52.80
CA GLN A 4 4.73 -30.75 -53.70
C GLN A 4 3.86 -29.73 -52.93
N GLY A 5 3.11 -30.19 -51.92
CA GLY A 5 2.32 -29.30 -51.06
C GLY A 5 3.19 -28.32 -50.27
N TYR A 6 4.35 -28.78 -49.78
CA TYR A 6 5.30 -27.94 -49.06
C TYR A 6 5.93 -26.84 -49.93
N GLN A 7 6.34 -27.19 -51.16
CA GLN A 7 6.90 -26.23 -52.12
C GLN A 7 5.85 -25.21 -52.60
N ALA A 8 4.61 -25.64 -52.83
CA ALA A 8 3.50 -24.75 -53.18
C ALA A 8 3.12 -23.80 -52.03
N PHE A 9 3.27 -24.24 -50.77
CA PHE A 9 3.05 -23.39 -49.60
C PHE A 9 4.14 -22.32 -49.46
N ILE A 10 5.43 -22.69 -49.62
CA ILE A 10 6.53 -21.72 -49.57
C ILE A 10 6.43 -20.69 -50.69
N SER A 11 6.05 -21.08 -51.91
CA SER A 11 5.94 -20.12 -53.02
C SER A 11 4.82 -19.10 -52.83
N LYS A 12 3.70 -19.50 -52.20
CA LYS A 12 2.57 -18.59 -51.91
C LYS A 12 2.76 -17.73 -50.67
N PHE A 13 3.37 -18.26 -49.62
CA PHE A 13 3.35 -17.63 -48.29
C PHE A 13 4.73 -17.26 -47.73
N GLY A 14 5.81 -17.57 -48.45
CA GLY A 14 7.18 -17.45 -48.00
C GLY A 14 7.58 -18.52 -46.97
N VAL A 15 8.87 -18.60 -46.63
CA VAL A 15 9.34 -19.45 -45.53
C VAL A 15 8.88 -18.83 -44.21
N ARG A 16 7.81 -19.36 -43.63
CA ARG A 16 7.36 -18.99 -42.29
C ARG A 16 8.12 -19.85 -41.27
N PRO A 17 9.04 -19.30 -40.46
CA PRO A 17 9.63 -20.06 -39.36
C PRO A 17 8.53 -20.48 -38.38
N ASN A 18 8.67 -21.66 -37.77
CA ASN A 18 7.70 -22.14 -36.79
C ASN A 18 7.83 -21.33 -35.48
N VAL A 19 7.16 -20.17 -35.42
CA VAL A 19 7.31 -19.17 -34.36
C VAL A 19 6.81 -19.68 -32.99
N ASP A 20 6.06 -20.79 -32.96
CA ASP A 20 5.62 -21.44 -31.72
C ASP A 20 6.75 -22.16 -30.95
N ASN A 21 7.97 -22.23 -31.50
CA ASN A 21 9.14 -22.80 -30.82
C ASN A 21 10.07 -21.76 -30.18
N TRP A 22 9.59 -20.55 -29.87
CA TRP A 22 10.39 -19.50 -29.22
C TRP A 22 10.97 -19.91 -27.85
N ILE A 23 10.36 -20.90 -27.18
CA ILE A 23 10.88 -21.47 -25.93
C ILE A 23 12.10 -22.38 -26.18
N ARG A 24 12.17 -23.09 -27.32
CA ARG A 24 13.30 -23.99 -27.64
C ARG A 24 14.54 -23.25 -28.12
N GLN A 25 14.38 -22.11 -28.79
CA GLN A 25 15.51 -21.35 -29.33
C GLN A 25 16.28 -20.60 -28.23
N ASN A 26 15.58 -20.11 -27.21
CA ASN A 26 16.19 -19.49 -26.03
C ASN A 26 17.02 -20.47 -25.20
N ALA A 27 16.62 -21.75 -25.13
CA ALA A 27 17.34 -22.79 -24.38
C ALA A 27 18.66 -23.23 -25.05
N ILE A 28 18.79 -23.03 -26.37
CA ILE A 28 20.01 -23.39 -27.12
C ILE A 28 21.02 -22.23 -27.09
N GLN A 29 20.55 -20.98 -27.07
CA GLN A 29 21.42 -19.80 -26.99
C GLN A 29 21.96 -19.51 -25.58
N SER A 30 21.25 -19.91 -24.52
CA SER A 30 21.71 -19.74 -23.13
C SER A 30 22.81 -20.74 -22.71
N ASN A 31 23.06 -21.79 -23.50
CA ASN A 31 24.14 -22.75 -23.25
C ASN A 31 25.51 -22.33 -23.81
N THR A 32 25.62 -21.19 -24.50
CA THR A 32 26.90 -20.72 -25.05
C THR A 32 27.61 -19.67 -24.18
N ASN A 33 26.99 -19.18 -23.11
CA ASN A 33 27.54 -18.10 -22.27
C ASN A 33 27.40 -18.36 -20.76
N GLN A 34 27.81 -19.54 -20.28
CA GLN A 34 28.06 -19.77 -18.86
C GLN A 34 29.44 -20.39 -18.63
N GLN A 35 30.47 -19.56 -18.78
CA GLN A 35 31.61 -19.64 -17.87
C GLN A 35 31.59 -18.37 -17.01
N ASN A 36 31.58 -18.58 -15.70
CA ASN A 36 31.70 -17.61 -14.60
C ASN A 36 30.46 -16.76 -14.27
N ALA A 37 29.77 -17.12 -13.18
CA ALA A 37 29.84 -16.38 -11.91
C ALA A 37 28.81 -16.93 -10.90
N ASN A 38 29.30 -17.22 -9.70
CA ASN A 38 28.52 -17.56 -8.52
C ASN A 38 27.59 -16.41 -8.11
N ASN A 39 26.28 -16.66 -8.11
CA ASN A 39 25.29 -15.97 -7.27
C ASN A 39 24.05 -16.86 -7.16
N ALA A 40 23.84 -17.45 -5.98
CA ALA A 40 22.71 -18.32 -5.70
C ALA A 40 21.46 -17.50 -5.35
N ASP A 41 20.52 -17.41 -6.30
CA ASP A 41 19.16 -16.93 -6.10
C ASP A 41 18.27 -18.10 -5.62
N PRO A 42 17.52 -18.00 -4.50
CA PRO A 42 16.73 -19.12 -3.99
C PRO A 42 15.48 -19.46 -4.83
N SER A 43 15.17 -18.71 -5.90
CA SER A 43 13.96 -18.91 -6.69
C SER A 43 14.10 -19.81 -7.93
N ASN A 44 15.21 -20.52 -8.10
CA ASN A 44 15.41 -21.36 -9.29
C ASN A 44 15.78 -22.82 -9.01
N SER A 45 15.13 -23.45 -8.02
CA SER A 45 15.16 -24.91 -7.86
C SER A 45 13.96 -25.57 -8.58
N LEU A 46 13.69 -25.20 -9.82
CA LEU A 46 13.10 -26.17 -10.74
C LEU A 46 14.27 -27.07 -11.11
N SER A 47 14.26 -28.29 -10.57
CA SER A 47 15.06 -29.37 -11.13
C SER A 47 14.72 -29.41 -12.61
N ASN A 48 15.59 -28.86 -13.45
CA ASN A 48 15.57 -29.08 -14.88
C ASN A 48 15.83 -30.57 -15.05
N SER A 49 14.77 -31.37 -15.00
CA SER A 49 14.79 -32.71 -15.54
C SER A 49 15.07 -32.52 -17.02
N VAL A 50 16.34 -32.61 -17.40
CA VAL A 50 16.75 -32.73 -18.78
C VAL A 50 16.01 -33.96 -19.31
N VAL A 51 14.94 -33.72 -20.06
CA VAL A 51 14.25 -34.80 -20.76
C VAL A 51 15.20 -35.24 -21.86
N ASP A 52 15.93 -36.31 -21.61
CA ASP A 52 16.75 -36.96 -22.61
C ASP A 52 15.83 -37.47 -23.73
N SER A 53 15.76 -36.70 -24.81
CA SER A 53 14.94 -36.98 -25.98
C SER A 53 15.42 -38.21 -26.78
N SER A 54 16.54 -38.84 -26.40
CA SER A 54 17.02 -40.06 -27.05
C SER A 54 16.26 -41.33 -26.64
N HIS A 55 15.43 -41.28 -25.57
CA HIS A 55 14.73 -42.45 -25.01
C HIS A 55 13.20 -42.25 -24.83
N ILE A 56 12.52 -41.53 -25.73
CA ILE A 56 11.05 -41.41 -25.70
C ILE A 56 10.39 -42.68 -26.24
N SER A 57 10.18 -43.68 -25.37
CA SER A 57 9.39 -44.87 -25.67
C SER A 57 7.96 -44.75 -25.13
N LEU A 58 7.03 -45.57 -25.65
CA LEU A 58 5.65 -45.65 -25.09
C LEU A 58 5.68 -45.95 -23.59
N GLN A 59 6.61 -46.82 -23.17
CA GLN A 59 6.79 -47.19 -21.77
C GLN A 59 7.26 -45.98 -20.93
N TYR A 60 8.24 -45.21 -21.42
CA TYR A 60 8.68 -43.97 -20.80
C TYR A 60 7.52 -42.96 -20.63
N LEU A 61 6.71 -42.75 -21.68
CA LEU A 61 5.56 -41.84 -21.61
C LEU A 61 4.49 -42.33 -20.64
N LYS A 62 4.22 -43.64 -20.58
CA LYS A 62 3.32 -44.24 -19.59
C LYS A 62 3.83 -44.07 -18.17
N GLU A 63 5.14 -44.11 -17.96
CA GLU A 63 5.76 -43.87 -16.66
C GLU A 63 5.70 -42.40 -16.23
N GLN A 64 5.60 -41.45 -17.15
CA GLN A 64 5.40 -40.02 -16.83
C GLN A 64 3.95 -39.68 -16.44
N LEU A 65 2.98 -40.57 -16.69
CA LEU A 65 1.60 -40.35 -16.27
C LEU A 65 1.44 -40.56 -14.75
N LEU A 66 0.51 -39.81 -14.15
CA LEU A 66 0.11 -39.95 -12.75
C LEU A 66 -0.78 -41.19 -12.55
N ASN A 67 -0.24 -42.37 -12.89
CA ASN A 67 -0.97 -43.63 -12.96
C ASN A 67 -0.92 -44.46 -11.67
N THR A 68 -0.07 -44.09 -10.71
CA THR A 68 -0.02 -44.73 -9.40
C THR A 68 -0.67 -43.83 -8.34
N PRO A 69 -1.32 -44.41 -7.31
CA PRO A 69 -1.86 -43.64 -6.18
C PRO A 69 -0.81 -42.73 -5.52
N GLU A 70 0.44 -43.17 -5.46
CA GLU A 70 1.56 -42.41 -4.91
C GLU A 70 1.89 -41.17 -5.75
N LYS A 71 1.96 -41.30 -7.08
CA LYS A 71 2.19 -40.16 -7.98
C LYS A 71 1.02 -39.17 -7.94
N GLN A 72 -0.21 -39.66 -7.87
CA GLN A 72 -1.39 -38.80 -7.72
C GLN A 72 -1.38 -38.03 -6.40
N LEU A 73 -0.93 -38.67 -5.32
CA LEU A 73 -0.74 -38.00 -4.03
C LEU A 73 0.34 -36.92 -4.14
N ASP A 74 1.50 -37.20 -4.72
CA ASP A 74 2.56 -36.21 -4.95
C ASP A 74 2.08 -35.00 -5.78
N ALA A 75 1.25 -35.23 -6.80
CA ALA A 75 0.65 -34.15 -7.58
C ALA A 75 -0.30 -33.28 -6.74
N LYS A 76 -1.19 -33.90 -5.95
CA LYS A 76 -2.09 -33.16 -5.04
C LYS A 76 -1.31 -32.32 -4.03
N ARG A 77 -0.22 -32.85 -3.51
CA ARG A 77 0.70 -32.17 -2.60
C ARG A 77 1.33 -30.92 -3.23
N LYS A 78 1.84 -31.04 -4.46
CA LYS A 78 2.35 -29.90 -5.25
C LYS A 78 1.27 -28.86 -5.54
N MET A 79 0.04 -29.29 -5.80
CA MET A 79 -1.09 -28.36 -5.96
C MET A 79 -1.39 -27.61 -4.67
N ALA A 80 -1.43 -28.29 -3.52
CA ALA A 80 -1.64 -27.65 -2.22
C ALA A 80 -0.55 -26.60 -1.91
N ASP A 81 0.72 -26.92 -2.18
CA ASP A 81 1.84 -25.98 -2.01
C ASP A 81 1.72 -24.76 -2.95
N SER A 82 1.24 -24.98 -4.18
CA SER A 82 0.98 -23.92 -5.16
C SER A 82 -0.15 -23.00 -4.70
N TYR A 83 -1.23 -23.57 -4.14
CA TYR A 83 -2.34 -22.81 -3.59
C TYR A 83 -1.94 -21.99 -2.36
N LEU A 84 -1.15 -22.57 -1.44
CA LEU A 84 -0.58 -21.83 -0.32
C LEU A 84 0.27 -20.65 -0.81
N SER A 85 1.10 -20.88 -1.84
CA SER A 85 1.94 -19.83 -2.44
C SER A 85 1.11 -18.74 -3.12
N ALA A 86 0.06 -19.10 -3.85
CA ALA A 86 -0.88 -18.16 -4.45
C ALA A 86 -1.60 -17.32 -3.39
N GLY A 87 -2.08 -17.94 -2.31
CA GLY A 87 -2.68 -17.22 -1.18
C GLY A 87 -1.71 -16.23 -0.54
N LYS A 88 -0.45 -16.61 -0.33
CA LYS A 88 0.61 -15.71 0.17
C LYS A 88 0.87 -14.51 -0.75
N ILE A 89 0.76 -14.71 -2.06
CA ILE A 89 0.87 -13.63 -3.03
C ILE A 89 -0.34 -12.69 -2.92
N MET A 90 -1.55 -13.23 -2.81
CA MET A 90 -2.77 -12.41 -2.63
C MET A 90 -2.73 -11.62 -1.31
N GLU A 91 -2.36 -12.27 -0.21
CA GLU A 91 -2.19 -11.64 1.11
C GLU A 91 -1.10 -10.56 1.08
N GLY A 92 0.11 -10.92 0.65
CA GLY A 92 1.28 -10.04 0.81
C GLY A 92 1.50 -9.02 -0.30
N LYS A 93 1.10 -9.31 -1.54
CA LYS A 93 1.31 -8.42 -2.69
C LYS A 93 0.06 -7.63 -3.04
N PHE A 94 -1.10 -8.27 -3.02
CA PHE A 94 -2.35 -7.65 -3.47
C PHE A 94 -3.24 -7.15 -2.32
N PHE A 95 -2.96 -7.55 -1.08
CA PHE A 95 -3.80 -7.26 0.10
C PHE A 95 -5.26 -7.70 -0.09
N ASP A 96 -5.47 -8.69 -0.97
CA ASP A 96 -6.77 -9.28 -1.23
C ASP A 96 -6.98 -10.43 -0.23
N PHE A 97 -7.40 -10.07 0.99
CA PHE A 97 -7.66 -11.03 2.05
C PHE A 97 -8.83 -11.98 1.73
N PRO A 98 -9.93 -11.55 1.07
CA PRO A 98 -10.95 -12.48 0.59
C PRO A 98 -10.39 -13.51 -0.41
N GLY A 99 -9.62 -13.05 -1.41
CA GLY A 99 -8.99 -13.92 -2.40
C GLY A 99 -7.93 -14.84 -1.80
N ALA A 100 -7.09 -14.32 -0.89
CA ALA A 100 -6.11 -15.12 -0.16
C ALA A 100 -6.78 -16.24 0.63
N LEU A 101 -7.89 -15.95 1.31
CA LEU A 101 -8.66 -16.93 2.06
C LEU A 101 -9.23 -18.03 1.16
N TRP A 102 -9.68 -17.68 -0.05
CA TRP A 102 -10.13 -18.67 -1.02
C TRP A 102 -9.01 -19.65 -1.38
N PHE A 103 -7.82 -19.14 -1.73
CA PHE A 103 -6.66 -19.98 -2.06
C PHE A 103 -6.21 -20.84 -0.88
N TYR A 104 -6.21 -20.31 0.35
CA TYR A 104 -5.88 -21.10 1.54
C TYR A 104 -6.90 -22.20 1.81
N LYS A 105 -8.19 -21.94 1.60
CA LYS A 105 -9.23 -22.98 1.69
C LYS A 105 -9.01 -24.09 0.64
N GLN A 106 -8.63 -23.74 -0.59
CA GLN A 106 -8.29 -24.74 -1.61
C GLN A 106 -7.06 -25.57 -1.22
N ALA A 107 -6.02 -24.93 -0.68
CA ALA A 107 -4.83 -25.63 -0.18
C ALA A 107 -5.20 -26.64 0.92
N ALA A 108 -6.08 -26.25 1.85
CA ALA A 108 -6.53 -27.11 2.94
C ALA A 108 -7.43 -28.27 2.48
N SER A 109 -8.20 -28.09 1.40
CA SER A 109 -9.15 -29.11 0.93
C SER A 109 -8.53 -30.21 0.06
N ILE A 110 -7.43 -29.93 -0.63
CA ILE A 110 -6.84 -30.85 -1.62
C ILE A 110 -6.14 -32.06 -0.98
N ASP A 111 -5.44 -31.83 0.12
CA ASP A 111 -4.87 -32.89 0.96
C ASP A 111 -4.90 -32.44 2.43
N PRO A 112 -5.96 -32.79 3.18
CA PRO A 112 -6.07 -32.45 4.60
C PRO A 112 -4.93 -33.01 5.48
N THR A 113 -4.21 -34.04 4.98
CA THR A 113 -3.14 -34.73 5.70
C THR A 113 -1.76 -34.21 5.35
N TYR A 114 -1.58 -33.64 4.15
CA TYR A 114 -0.32 -33.05 3.71
C TYR A 114 -0.45 -31.54 3.58
N VAL A 115 0.04 -30.86 4.60
CA VAL A 115 0.59 -29.53 4.41
C VAL A 115 1.92 -29.55 5.13
N LYS A 116 3.02 -29.64 4.37
CA LYS A 116 4.38 -29.45 4.91
C LYS A 116 4.49 -28.19 5.78
N ASN A 117 3.63 -27.22 5.49
CA ASN A 117 3.47 -25.97 6.21
C ASN A 117 2.07 -25.84 6.87
N LYS A 118 1.49 -26.92 7.43
CA LYS A 118 0.14 -26.88 8.04
C LYS A 118 0.02 -25.79 9.11
N GLU A 119 1.07 -25.65 9.94
CA GLU A 119 1.18 -24.56 10.90
C GLU A 119 1.15 -23.16 10.25
N GLU A 120 1.81 -22.98 9.10
CA GLU A 120 1.82 -21.72 8.34
C GLU A 120 0.43 -21.45 7.75
N LEU A 121 -0.19 -22.46 7.15
CA LEU A 121 -1.51 -22.34 6.54
C LEU A 121 -2.56 -21.97 7.59
N MET A 122 -2.57 -22.65 8.75
CA MET A 122 -3.46 -22.32 9.86
C MET A 122 -3.23 -20.91 10.39
N TYR A 123 -1.96 -20.51 10.57
CA TYR A 123 -1.61 -19.16 11.00
C TYR A 123 -2.10 -18.10 10.00
N ARG A 124 -1.81 -18.27 8.72
CA ARG A 124 -2.21 -17.34 7.65
C ARG A 124 -3.72 -17.27 7.48
N MET A 125 -4.41 -18.41 7.48
CA MET A 125 -5.87 -18.44 7.47
C MET A 125 -6.44 -17.69 8.68
N SER A 126 -5.89 -17.88 9.88
CA SER A 126 -6.36 -17.17 11.08
C SER A 126 -6.18 -15.65 10.97
N THR A 127 -5.06 -15.21 10.41
CA THR A 127 -4.77 -13.79 10.17
C THR A 127 -5.71 -13.23 9.11
N THR A 128 -5.91 -13.96 8.01
CA THR A 128 -6.80 -13.57 6.92
C THR A 128 -8.26 -13.50 7.34
N TYR A 129 -8.74 -14.43 8.18
CA TYR A 129 -10.08 -14.36 8.78
C TYR A 129 -10.25 -13.12 9.65
N PHE A 130 -9.22 -12.77 10.44
CA PHE A 130 -9.24 -11.57 11.28
C PHE A 130 -9.33 -10.30 10.44
N GLU A 131 -8.52 -10.18 9.38
CA GLU A 131 -8.53 -9.04 8.46
C GLU A 131 -9.86 -8.94 7.66
N ASN A 132 -10.50 -10.07 7.35
CA ASN A 132 -11.82 -10.12 6.74
C ASN A 132 -12.99 -9.83 7.72
N GLY A 133 -12.70 -9.59 9.01
CA GLY A 133 -13.70 -9.28 10.03
C GLY A 133 -14.33 -10.47 10.75
N ASP A 134 -14.01 -11.71 10.36
CA ASP A 134 -14.48 -12.94 11.01
C ASP A 134 -13.58 -13.33 12.19
N LYS A 135 -13.74 -12.57 13.28
CA LYS A 135 -12.91 -12.73 14.49
C LYS A 135 -13.12 -14.07 15.19
N GLN A 136 -14.29 -14.68 15.06
CA GLN A 136 -14.59 -15.98 15.69
C GLN A 136 -13.83 -17.11 14.98
N ALA A 137 -13.89 -17.16 13.65
CA ALA A 137 -13.13 -18.15 12.88
C ALA A 137 -11.61 -17.98 13.05
N ALA A 138 -11.14 -16.73 13.11
CA ALA A 138 -9.75 -16.43 13.40
C ALA A 138 -9.30 -16.98 14.76
N LEU A 139 -10.08 -16.74 15.81
CA LEU A 139 -9.75 -17.20 17.16
C LEU A 139 -9.78 -18.73 17.26
N ALA A 140 -10.78 -19.38 16.67
CA ALA A 140 -10.89 -20.84 16.64
C ALA A 140 -9.64 -21.48 15.99
N LEU A 141 -9.19 -20.95 14.85
CA LEU A 141 -7.99 -21.44 14.17
C LEU A 141 -6.70 -21.20 14.96
N ARG A 142 -6.59 -20.07 15.69
CA ARG A 142 -5.42 -19.82 16.56
C ARG A 142 -5.37 -20.77 17.75
N GLU A 143 -6.50 -21.04 18.40
CA GLU A 143 -6.56 -22.01 19.49
C GLU A 143 -6.24 -23.43 18.99
N GLN A 144 -6.73 -23.79 17.79
CA GLN A 144 -6.37 -25.04 17.15
C GLN A 144 -4.87 -25.12 16.84
N LEU A 145 -4.26 -24.06 16.31
CA LEU A 145 -2.83 -23.97 16.05
C LEU A 145 -2.02 -24.14 17.36
N LYS A 146 -2.47 -23.51 18.45
CA LYS A 146 -1.84 -23.62 19.77
C LYS A 146 -1.93 -25.03 20.34
N LYS A 147 -3.05 -25.72 20.13
CA LYS A 147 -3.26 -27.10 20.58
C LYS A 147 -2.44 -28.11 19.76
N GLU A 148 -2.42 -27.96 18.44
CA GLU A 148 -1.74 -28.92 17.54
C GLU A 148 -0.23 -28.66 17.43
N TYR A 149 0.21 -27.40 17.51
CA TYR A 149 1.60 -27.01 17.30
C TYR A 149 2.11 -26.02 18.38
N PRO A 150 2.18 -26.41 19.67
CA PRO A 150 2.53 -25.49 20.76
C PRO A 150 3.87 -24.73 20.57
N ASN A 151 4.83 -25.36 19.90
CA ASN A 151 6.17 -24.80 19.63
C ASN A 151 6.31 -24.19 18.23
N SER A 152 5.22 -24.00 17.49
CA SER A 152 5.27 -23.48 16.12
C SER A 152 6.02 -22.16 16.06
N ARG A 153 6.89 -21.99 15.06
CA ARG A 153 7.55 -20.70 14.81
C ARG A 153 6.54 -19.59 14.53
N PHE A 154 5.32 -19.91 14.10
CA PHE A 154 4.25 -18.93 13.85
C PHE A 154 3.51 -18.53 15.13
N LEU A 155 3.52 -19.39 16.15
CA LEU A 155 3.16 -19.01 17.53
C LEU A 155 4.31 -18.28 18.22
N GLN A 156 5.56 -18.62 17.90
CA GLN A 156 6.73 -17.87 18.38
C GLN A 156 6.90 -16.53 17.66
N GLN A 157 6.44 -16.39 16.42
CA GLN A 157 6.27 -15.10 15.78
C GLN A 157 5.20 -14.27 16.48
N THR A 158 4.41 -14.84 17.39
CA THR A 158 3.50 -14.10 18.27
C THR A 158 4.06 -13.88 19.68
N THR A 159 5.23 -14.46 20.01
CA THR A 159 5.96 -14.18 21.25
C THR A 159 7.29 -13.43 21.06
N ASN A 160 7.89 -13.47 19.86
CA ASN A 160 9.16 -12.82 19.52
C ASN A 160 9.10 -11.93 18.25
N ASN A 161 8.19 -12.18 17.29
CA ASN A 161 7.92 -11.24 16.18
C ASN A 161 6.63 -10.41 16.36
N ASN A 162 5.87 -10.66 17.42
CA ASN A 162 4.90 -9.74 17.99
C ASN A 162 5.49 -9.03 19.21
N LYS A 163 6.64 -8.38 18.99
CA LYS A 163 6.76 -6.99 19.42
C LYS A 163 6.28 -6.02 18.33
N THR A 164 5.33 -6.42 17.48
CA THR A 164 4.06 -5.69 17.55
C THR A 164 3.58 -5.88 18.98
N VAL A 165 3.78 -4.84 19.79
CA VAL A 165 2.97 -4.61 20.97
C VAL A 165 1.55 -4.99 20.55
N ASN A 166 1.08 -6.18 20.95
CA ASN A 166 -0.28 -6.60 20.68
C ASN A 166 -1.12 -5.49 21.29
N THR A 167 -1.76 -4.69 20.48
CA THR A 167 -2.80 -3.77 20.93
C THR A 167 -3.95 -4.54 21.58
N THR A 168 -3.96 -5.87 21.60
CA THR A 168 -4.96 -6.66 22.34
C THR A 168 -4.48 -7.35 23.62
N THR A 169 -3.17 -7.53 23.85
CA THR A 169 -2.63 -8.00 25.16
C THR A 169 -1.84 -6.96 25.93
N SER A 170 -1.31 -5.92 25.28
CA SER A 170 -0.70 -4.77 25.97
C SER A 170 -1.74 -3.70 26.34
N GLU A 171 -2.76 -3.43 25.52
CA GLU A 171 -3.83 -2.46 25.88
C GLU A 171 -4.70 -2.94 27.04
N ASN A 172 -4.66 -4.23 27.40
CA ASN A 172 -5.32 -4.70 28.62
C ASN A 172 -4.44 -4.57 29.87
N THR A 173 -3.13 -4.37 29.71
CA THR A 173 -2.24 -4.04 30.83
C THR A 173 -2.29 -2.56 31.16
N ALA A 174 -2.09 -2.19 32.42
CA ALA A 174 -2.01 -0.79 32.83
C ALA A 174 -0.95 0.00 32.03
N ALA A 175 0.19 -0.63 31.74
CA ALA A 175 1.25 -0.05 30.94
C ALA A 175 0.80 0.28 29.51
N GLY A 176 0.23 -0.68 28.77
CA GLY A 176 -0.19 -0.41 27.39
C GLY A 176 -1.33 0.60 27.29
N LYS A 177 -2.28 0.62 28.25
CA LYS A 177 -3.28 1.72 28.34
C LYS A 177 -2.62 3.09 28.51
N THR A 178 -1.59 3.15 29.36
CA THR A 178 -0.85 4.39 29.61
C THR A 178 -0.18 4.89 28.33
N TYR A 179 0.51 4.03 27.59
CA TYR A 179 1.15 4.42 26.32
C TYR A 179 0.16 4.70 25.18
N ALA A 180 -0.98 4.04 25.15
CA ALA A 180 -2.07 4.36 24.22
C ALA A 180 -2.65 5.75 24.50
N ASN A 181 -2.79 6.13 25.78
CA ASN A 181 -3.21 7.47 26.17
C ASN A 181 -2.15 8.52 25.79
N ILE A 182 -0.87 8.26 26.07
CA ILE A 182 0.24 9.15 25.65
C ILE A 182 0.23 9.37 24.13
N TYR A 183 0.01 8.31 23.35
CA TYR A 183 -0.16 8.41 21.90
C TYR A 183 -1.33 9.35 21.55
N ASN A 184 -2.48 9.16 22.18
CA ASN A 184 -3.67 9.99 21.97
C ASN A 184 -3.46 11.47 22.35
N GLU A 185 -2.75 11.75 23.44
CA GLU A 185 -2.39 13.10 23.87
C GLU A 185 -1.42 13.75 22.88
N MET A 186 -0.42 12.98 22.43
CA MET A 186 0.55 13.43 21.44
C MET A 186 -0.14 13.81 20.13
N ILE A 187 -0.96 12.93 19.55
CA ILE A 187 -1.68 13.25 18.30
C ILE A 187 -2.65 14.41 18.47
N ALA A 188 -3.27 14.58 19.64
CA ALA A 188 -4.18 15.70 19.92
C ALA A 188 -3.46 17.04 20.06
N GLY A 189 -2.14 17.04 20.18
CA GLY A 189 -1.33 18.25 20.35
C GLY A 189 -1.14 18.66 21.80
N GLU A 190 -1.50 17.80 22.77
CA GLU A 190 -1.21 17.98 24.19
C GLU A 190 0.28 17.65 24.48
N PHE A 191 1.21 18.21 23.70
CA PHE A 191 2.62 17.79 23.63
C PHE A 191 3.34 17.85 24.97
N ALA A 192 3.13 18.93 25.74
CA ALA A 192 3.77 19.10 27.04
C ALA A 192 3.31 18.02 28.04
N LYS A 193 2.01 17.74 28.06
CA LYS A 193 1.40 16.71 28.91
C LYS A 193 1.85 15.31 28.47
N ALA A 194 1.74 15.00 27.18
CA ALA A 194 2.17 13.73 26.61
C ALA A 194 3.64 13.42 26.94
N LYS A 195 4.53 14.42 26.88
CA LYS A 195 5.94 14.27 27.26
C LYS A 195 6.11 14.02 28.77
N ALA A 196 5.41 14.77 29.61
CA ALA A 196 5.48 14.59 31.06
C ALA A 196 4.96 13.21 31.49
N ASP A 197 3.83 12.79 30.94
CA ASP A 197 3.21 11.50 31.26
C ASP A 197 4.02 10.33 30.69
N LYS A 198 4.64 10.52 29.51
CA LYS A 198 5.61 9.57 29.00
C LYS A 198 6.85 9.44 29.89
N LEU A 199 7.43 10.53 30.38
CA LEU A 199 8.57 10.45 31.29
C LEU A 199 8.25 9.65 32.56
N LYS A 200 7.05 9.85 33.13
CA LYS A 200 6.56 9.05 34.26
C LYS A 200 6.37 7.58 33.87
N ALA A 201 5.75 7.31 32.73
CA ALA A 201 5.51 5.95 32.24
C ALA A 201 6.82 5.20 31.93
N ASP A 202 7.81 5.89 31.35
CA ASP A 202 9.15 5.36 31.08
C ASP A 202 9.85 4.99 32.40
N SER A 203 9.69 5.78 33.47
CA SER A 203 10.26 5.49 34.79
C SER A 203 9.60 4.29 35.49
N ILE A 204 8.31 4.06 35.26
CA ILE A 204 7.55 2.98 35.93
C ILE A 204 7.64 1.68 35.16
N TYR A 205 7.41 1.75 33.84
CA TYR A 205 7.22 0.60 32.98
C TYR A 205 8.42 0.33 32.09
N GLY A 206 9.26 1.31 31.80
CA GLY A 206 10.39 1.17 30.87
C GLY A 206 10.00 1.32 29.40
N SER A 207 11.01 1.44 28.54
CA SER A 207 10.88 1.78 27.12
C SER A 207 10.36 0.65 26.23
N GLN A 208 10.23 -0.58 26.74
CA GLN A 208 9.76 -1.74 25.97
C GLN A 208 8.31 -1.62 25.47
N TYR A 209 7.55 -0.67 26.03
CA TYR A 209 6.16 -0.39 25.63
C TYR A 209 6.03 0.69 24.55
N TRP A 210 7.14 1.31 24.13
CA TRP A 210 7.09 2.23 22.99
C TRP A 210 6.56 1.50 21.75
N THR A 211 5.74 2.17 20.96
CA THR A 211 5.21 1.64 19.70
C THR A 211 5.89 2.34 18.52
N PRO A 212 5.96 1.73 17.33
CA PRO A 212 6.50 2.43 16.17
C PRO A 212 5.66 3.66 15.81
N GLN A 213 4.34 3.63 16.02
CA GLN A 213 3.45 4.78 15.86
C GLN A 213 3.86 5.93 16.80
N LEU A 214 4.02 5.65 18.10
CA LEU A 214 4.40 6.65 19.09
C LEU A 214 5.76 7.29 18.77
N LEU A 215 6.75 6.46 18.39
CA LEU A 215 8.07 6.96 18.00
C LEU A 215 8.01 7.85 16.75
N TYR A 216 7.18 7.48 15.76
CA TYR A 216 7.03 8.26 14.55
C TYR A 216 6.37 9.61 14.81
N ILE A 217 5.26 9.65 15.55
CA ILE A 217 4.59 10.92 15.85
C ILE A 217 5.43 11.83 16.76
N GLU A 218 6.18 11.26 17.71
CA GLU A 218 7.16 12.02 18.49
C GLU A 218 8.23 12.63 17.59
N SER A 219 8.75 11.87 16.63
CA SER A 219 9.74 12.38 15.71
C SER A 219 9.22 13.56 14.89
N ILE A 220 7.97 13.49 14.38
CA ILE A 220 7.34 14.58 13.64
C ILE A 220 7.22 15.85 14.48
N TYR A 221 6.84 15.70 15.75
CA TYR A 221 6.82 16.82 16.69
C TYR A 221 8.22 17.44 16.86
N TYR A 222 9.25 16.63 17.09
CA TYR A 222 10.61 17.15 17.22
C TYR A 222 11.13 17.80 15.92
N VAL A 223 10.73 17.28 14.76
CA VAL A 223 11.01 17.87 13.44
C VAL A 223 10.36 19.25 13.30
N SER A 224 9.14 19.45 13.81
CA SER A 224 8.49 20.77 13.78
C SER A 224 9.15 21.77 14.72
N GLU A 225 9.72 21.29 15.83
CA GLU A 225 10.48 22.11 16.79
C GLU A 225 11.94 22.34 16.38
N ARG A 226 12.36 21.91 15.18
CA ARG A 226 13.75 21.89 14.70
C ARG A 226 14.73 21.16 15.65
N GLN A 227 14.23 20.22 16.45
CA GLN A 227 15.03 19.36 17.32
C GLN A 227 15.44 18.08 16.58
N ASP A 228 16.14 18.25 15.46
CA ASP A 228 16.40 17.16 14.51
C ASP A 228 17.23 16.02 15.11
N SER A 229 18.18 16.31 16.01
CA SER A 229 18.97 15.28 16.70
C SER A 229 18.07 14.32 17.50
N THR A 230 17.09 14.87 18.23
CA THR A 230 16.12 14.08 18.99
C THR A 230 15.19 13.32 18.05
N ALA A 231 14.72 13.95 16.98
CA ALA A 231 13.89 13.29 15.97
C ALA A 231 14.61 12.09 15.32
N LEU A 232 15.86 12.29 14.88
CA LEU A 232 16.70 11.26 14.30
C LEU A 232 16.91 10.09 15.26
N PHE A 233 17.20 10.36 16.54
CA PHE A 233 17.32 9.29 17.54
C PHE A 233 16.04 8.44 17.63
N LYS A 234 14.85 9.07 17.66
CA LYS A 234 13.57 8.35 17.69
C LYS A 234 13.32 7.55 16.41
N LEU A 235 13.62 8.12 15.25
CA LEU A 235 13.46 7.45 13.95
C LEU A 235 14.42 6.26 13.81
N HIS A 236 15.69 6.40 14.18
CA HIS A 236 16.63 5.29 14.20
C HIS A 236 16.20 4.20 15.17
N THR A 237 15.68 4.58 16.35
CA THR A 237 15.10 3.61 17.30
C THR A 237 13.94 2.85 16.66
N LEU A 238 13.05 3.54 15.94
CA LEU A 238 11.93 2.93 15.22
C LEU A 238 12.44 1.90 14.20
N VAL A 239 13.35 2.31 13.32
CA VAL A 239 13.87 1.47 12.23
C VAL A 239 14.61 0.24 12.79
N ASN A 240 15.42 0.42 13.83
CA ASN A 240 16.22 -0.66 14.40
C ASN A 240 15.38 -1.67 15.20
N ARG A 241 14.36 -1.19 15.93
CA ARG A 241 13.57 -2.03 16.84
C ARG A 241 12.36 -2.68 16.16
N PHE A 242 11.82 -2.06 15.11
CA PHE A 242 10.61 -2.50 14.43
C PHE A 242 10.86 -2.73 12.94
N VAL A 243 11.77 -3.65 12.64
CA VAL A 243 12.26 -3.94 11.27
C VAL A 243 11.14 -4.29 10.28
N ASN A 244 10.04 -4.87 10.77
CA ASN A 244 8.88 -5.28 9.95
C ASN A 244 7.69 -4.30 10.04
N SER A 245 7.88 -3.11 10.63
CA SER A 245 6.80 -2.13 10.76
C SER A 245 6.46 -1.51 9.40
N PRO A 246 5.16 -1.33 9.07
CA PRO A 246 4.75 -0.59 7.87
C PRO A 246 5.18 0.89 7.90
N ILE A 247 5.60 1.42 9.06
CA ILE A 247 6.06 2.80 9.23
C ILE A 247 7.56 2.94 8.88
N LYS A 248 8.29 1.82 8.75
CA LYS A 248 9.74 1.83 8.56
C LYS A 248 10.17 2.66 7.35
N ASP A 249 9.55 2.45 6.19
CA ASP A 249 9.92 3.16 4.95
C ASP A 249 9.69 4.67 5.07
N ASN A 250 8.63 5.07 5.77
CA ASN A 250 8.36 6.47 6.08
C ASN A 250 9.45 7.04 7.01
N ALA A 251 9.86 6.28 8.03
CA ALA A 251 10.90 6.69 8.96
C ALA A 251 12.27 6.81 8.27
N GLU A 252 12.64 5.86 7.41
CA GLU A 252 13.89 5.92 6.62
C GLU A 252 13.91 7.11 5.65
N THR A 253 12.77 7.41 5.04
CA THR A 253 12.61 8.61 4.20
C THR A 253 12.81 9.88 5.02
N MET A 254 12.19 9.96 6.20
CA MET A 254 12.34 11.10 7.11
C MET A 254 13.79 11.27 7.56
N ILE A 255 14.47 10.18 7.95
CA ILE A 255 15.91 10.19 8.30
C ILE A 255 16.73 10.80 7.17
N ARG A 256 16.52 10.33 5.92
CA ARG A 256 17.27 10.81 4.76
C ARG A 256 17.10 12.32 4.53
N VAL A 257 15.88 12.84 4.73
CA VAL A 257 15.59 14.27 4.62
C VAL A 257 16.26 15.06 5.73
N LEU A 258 16.08 14.63 6.98
CA LEU A 258 16.62 15.34 8.15
C LEU A 258 18.15 15.38 8.15
N SER A 259 18.81 14.28 7.76
CA SER A 259 20.27 14.24 7.64
C SER A 259 20.84 15.24 6.62
N LYS A 260 20.01 15.78 5.72
CA LYS A 260 20.40 16.76 4.70
C LYS A 260 19.59 18.05 4.77
N ARG A 261 18.90 18.32 5.89
CA ARG A 261 17.97 19.46 5.99
C ARG A 261 18.65 20.77 5.64
N ALA A 262 19.84 21.03 6.17
CA ALA A 262 20.56 22.28 5.92
C ALA A 262 20.89 22.47 4.43
N GLU A 263 21.39 21.42 3.75
CA GLU A 263 21.68 21.45 2.31
C GLU A 263 20.41 21.66 1.48
N ILE A 264 19.31 20.99 1.86
CA ILE A 264 18.02 21.11 1.17
C ILE A 264 17.45 22.52 1.34
N GLU A 265 17.45 23.06 2.57
CA GLU A 265 16.96 24.42 2.85
C GLU A 265 17.81 25.46 2.12
N ASP A 266 19.14 25.35 2.16
CA ASP A 266 20.05 26.25 1.42
C ASP A 266 19.79 26.20 -0.10
N TYR A 267 19.69 25.01 -0.69
CA TYR A 267 19.36 24.84 -2.10
C TYR A 267 18.01 25.49 -2.46
N LEU A 268 16.97 25.22 -1.67
CA LEU A 268 15.63 25.75 -1.90
C LEU A 268 15.57 27.28 -1.77
N THR A 269 16.34 27.87 -0.86
CA THR A 269 16.40 29.34 -0.74
C THR A 269 17.11 30.02 -1.92
N LYS A 270 18.09 29.33 -2.52
CA LYS A 270 18.83 29.82 -3.70
C LYS A 270 18.11 29.56 -5.03
N LEU A 271 17.10 28.68 -5.03
CA LEU A 271 16.37 28.32 -6.23
C LEU A 271 15.47 29.49 -6.70
N GLN A 272 15.90 30.18 -7.76
CA GLN A 272 15.07 31.16 -8.45
C GLN A 272 14.22 30.46 -9.51
N ILE A 273 12.90 30.40 -9.31
CA ILE A 273 11.97 29.87 -10.31
C ILE A 273 11.43 31.04 -11.13
N THR A 274 12.01 31.28 -12.31
CA THR A 274 11.39 32.11 -13.34
C THR A 274 10.32 31.29 -14.05
N ARG A 275 9.04 31.71 -13.97
CA ARG A 275 8.02 31.23 -14.91
C ARG A 275 8.44 31.71 -16.30
N LEU A 276 8.54 30.77 -17.25
CA LEU A 276 8.58 31.12 -18.67
C LEU A 276 7.35 31.98 -18.96
N LYS A 277 7.54 33.12 -19.63
CA LYS A 277 6.43 33.96 -20.07
C LYS A 277 5.79 33.26 -21.27
N ASP A 278 4.47 33.40 -21.41
CA ASP A 278 3.69 32.79 -22.50
C ASP A 278 4.19 33.19 -23.91
N GLU A 279 4.99 34.26 -24.02
CA GLU A 279 5.63 34.73 -25.26
C GLU A 279 6.82 33.86 -25.72
N ASP A 280 7.35 32.97 -24.87
CA ASP A 280 8.47 32.08 -25.20
C ASP A 280 8.01 30.71 -25.78
N GLU A 281 6.70 30.44 -25.83
CA GLU A 281 6.16 29.18 -26.39
C GLU A 281 6.19 29.14 -27.94
N GLU A 282 6.46 30.26 -28.61
CA GLU A 282 6.40 30.35 -30.07
C GLU A 282 7.69 29.93 -30.80
N PHE A 283 8.78 29.63 -30.09
CA PHE A 283 10.09 29.35 -30.70
C PHE A 283 10.51 27.88 -30.85
N VAL A 284 9.62 26.90 -30.67
CA VAL A 284 9.99 25.47 -30.87
C VAL A 284 9.13 24.77 -31.91
N ARG A 285 8.96 25.40 -33.09
CA ARG A 285 8.71 24.68 -34.37
C ARG A 285 9.33 25.42 -35.55
N LYS A 286 10.66 25.38 -35.66
CA LYS A 286 11.36 25.47 -36.95
C LYS A 286 12.59 24.56 -36.90
N GLY A 287 12.75 23.77 -37.95
CA GLY A 287 13.58 22.56 -37.94
C GLY A 287 15.07 22.80 -38.18
N ILE A 288 15.82 21.70 -37.93
CA ILE A 288 16.98 21.17 -38.66
C ILE A 288 18.11 22.20 -38.91
N GLU A 289 19.33 22.11 -38.37
CA GLU A 289 20.30 21.00 -38.40
C GLU A 289 21.51 21.42 -37.52
N ASN A 290 22.21 20.43 -36.94
CA ASN A 290 23.62 20.45 -36.51
C ASN A 290 24.16 21.66 -35.72
N ASP A 291 24.25 21.51 -34.39
CA ASP A 291 25.54 21.73 -33.71
C ASP A 291 25.54 21.04 -32.34
N HIS A 292 26.55 20.18 -32.15
CA HIS A 292 26.81 19.48 -30.90
C HIS A 292 27.41 20.44 -29.87
N TYR A 293 26.71 20.68 -28.77
CA TYR A 293 27.31 21.08 -27.51
C TYR A 293 26.94 20.05 -26.43
N GLU A 294 27.86 19.13 -26.18
CA GLU A 294 27.84 18.22 -25.03
C GLU A 294 28.23 19.00 -23.77
N ALA A 295 27.25 19.39 -22.96
CA ALA A 295 27.51 19.68 -21.56
C ALA A 295 27.60 18.33 -20.82
N LYS A 296 28.81 17.90 -20.45
CA LYS A 296 29.00 16.77 -19.53
C LYS A 296 28.40 17.12 -18.16
N LEU A 297 27.16 16.67 -17.92
CA LEU A 297 26.65 16.51 -16.57
C LEU A 297 27.49 15.41 -15.87
N PRO A 298 27.88 15.58 -14.60
CA PRO A 298 28.33 14.45 -13.82
C PRO A 298 27.17 13.44 -13.73
N GLU A 299 27.42 12.24 -14.25
CA GLU A 299 26.50 11.12 -14.27
C GLU A 299 26.12 10.75 -12.83
N LYS A 300 24.95 11.21 -12.41
CA LYS A 300 24.31 10.75 -11.18
C LYS A 300 23.66 9.42 -11.54
N GLU A 301 24.22 8.32 -11.06
CA GLU A 301 23.58 7.00 -11.19
C GLU A 301 22.11 7.12 -10.77
N PRO A 302 21.15 6.74 -11.62
CA PRO A 302 19.76 6.71 -11.23
C PRO A 302 19.63 5.67 -10.11
N ILE A 303 19.41 6.15 -8.89
CA ILE A 303 19.09 5.29 -7.76
C ILE A 303 17.73 4.65 -8.08
N LYS A 304 17.78 3.45 -8.65
CA LYS A 304 16.60 2.60 -8.82
C LYS A 304 16.19 2.14 -7.42
N LEU A 305 15.24 2.83 -6.80
CA LEU A 305 14.42 2.20 -5.75
C LEU A 305 13.68 1.05 -6.43
N LYS A 306 14.12 -0.19 -6.15
CA LYS A 306 13.33 -1.40 -6.44
C LYS A 306 12.16 -1.44 -5.47
N ASP A 307 11.10 -0.71 -5.79
CA ASP A 307 9.79 -1.02 -5.23
C ASP A 307 9.06 -1.96 -6.19
N SER A 308 8.80 -3.17 -5.73
CA SER A 308 8.26 -4.29 -6.54
C SER A 308 6.73 -4.31 -6.57
N LEU A 309 6.06 -3.24 -6.14
CA LEU A 309 4.60 -3.17 -5.97
C LEU A 309 3.88 -2.15 -6.88
N ASN A 310 4.59 -1.48 -7.79
CA ASN A 310 4.06 -0.31 -8.50
C ASN A 310 3.18 -0.60 -9.75
N ASN A 311 2.64 -1.82 -9.90
CA ASN A 311 2.01 -2.23 -11.16
C ASN A 311 0.47 -2.23 -11.19
N ASN A 312 -0.25 -1.94 -10.10
CA ASN A 312 -1.73 -2.01 -10.12
C ASN A 312 -2.50 -0.77 -9.59
N ILE A 313 -1.83 0.35 -9.28
CA ILE A 313 -2.52 1.62 -8.91
C ILE A 313 -2.31 2.71 -9.97
N LYS A 314 -1.86 2.36 -11.19
CA LYS A 314 -1.88 3.28 -12.32
C LYS A 314 -3.28 3.26 -12.94
N GLY A 315 -4.17 4.11 -12.42
CA GLY A 315 -5.55 4.21 -12.92
C GLY A 315 -5.83 5.57 -13.54
N ASN A 316 -6.17 5.61 -14.83
CA ASN A 316 -7.08 6.65 -15.31
C ASN A 316 -8.40 6.49 -14.53
N LEU A 317 -8.88 7.56 -13.89
CA LEU A 317 -10.16 7.55 -13.18
C LEU A 317 -11.38 7.54 -14.12
N ALA A 318 -11.16 7.61 -15.44
CA ALA A 318 -12.26 7.64 -16.40
C ALA A 318 -12.87 6.25 -16.63
N LEU A 319 -13.96 5.91 -15.95
CA LEU A 319 -15.00 4.98 -16.43
C LEU A 319 -16.38 5.36 -15.87
N ASN A 320 -17.39 5.19 -16.73
CA ASN A 320 -18.78 5.66 -16.67
C ASN A 320 -19.47 5.48 -15.30
N ILE A 321 -19.79 6.59 -14.63
CA ILE A 321 -20.58 6.62 -13.40
C ILE A 321 -22.05 6.37 -13.77
N PRO A 322 -22.80 5.48 -13.09
CA PRO A 322 -24.25 5.47 -13.23
C PRO A 322 -24.75 6.86 -12.82
N LYS A 323 -25.44 7.57 -13.70
CA LYS A 323 -26.13 8.83 -13.36
C LYS A 323 -26.99 8.57 -12.13
N ILE A 324 -26.51 8.99 -10.96
CA ILE A 324 -27.31 9.00 -9.74
C ILE A 324 -28.36 10.08 -10.00
N GLY A 325 -29.61 9.63 -10.16
CA GLY A 325 -30.73 10.49 -10.50
C GLY A 325 -30.87 11.63 -9.50
N ALA A 326 -31.30 12.79 -9.97
CA ALA A 326 -31.49 13.97 -9.14
C ALA A 326 -32.40 13.63 -7.96
N VAL A 327 -31.83 13.63 -6.75
CA VAL A 327 -32.59 13.52 -5.51
C VAL A 327 -33.23 14.89 -5.27
N ASN A 328 -34.55 14.96 -5.07
CA ASN A 328 -35.21 16.19 -4.64
C ASN A 328 -34.73 16.52 -3.21
N ILE A 329 -34.04 17.65 -3.08
CA ILE A 329 -33.42 18.12 -1.82
C ILE A 329 -34.31 19.20 -1.22
N ASP A 330 -34.82 18.98 -0.01
CA ASP A 330 -35.45 20.04 0.79
C ASP A 330 -34.38 21.08 1.17
N THR A 331 -34.60 22.34 0.78
CA THR A 331 -33.63 23.45 0.85
C THR A 331 -33.93 24.44 1.98
N THR A 332 -34.66 24.01 3.00
CA THR A 332 -35.02 24.90 4.11
C THR A 332 -33.80 25.27 4.96
N SER A 333 -33.52 26.57 5.06
CA SER A 333 -32.51 27.14 5.95
C SER A 333 -32.90 26.88 7.40
N LYS A 334 -32.04 26.19 8.16
CA LYS A 334 -32.18 26.02 9.60
C LYS A 334 -31.33 27.07 10.30
N ASN A 335 -31.94 27.84 11.22
CA ASN A 335 -31.24 28.77 12.11
C ASN A 335 -30.33 29.81 11.39
N GLY A 336 -30.69 30.23 10.17
CA GLY A 336 -29.90 31.20 9.40
C GLY A 336 -28.66 30.63 8.71
N ILE A 337 -28.46 29.31 8.76
CA ILE A 337 -27.38 28.60 8.04
C ILE A 337 -27.91 28.22 6.64
N PRO A 338 -27.21 28.61 5.55
CA PRO A 338 -27.58 28.16 4.21
C PRO A 338 -27.60 26.63 4.12
N PRO A 339 -28.58 26.04 3.43
CA PRO A 339 -28.66 24.58 3.30
C PRO A 339 -27.47 24.04 2.50
N TYR A 340 -26.97 22.87 2.91
CA TYR A 340 -26.02 22.12 2.09
C TYR A 340 -26.71 21.50 0.87
N ILE A 341 -26.15 21.71 -0.32
CA ILE A 341 -26.70 21.20 -1.57
C ILE A 341 -25.69 20.25 -2.20
N ILE A 342 -26.05 18.97 -2.34
CA ILE A 342 -25.17 17.94 -2.93
C ILE A 342 -25.40 17.90 -4.44
N SER A 343 -24.61 18.65 -5.21
CA SER A 343 -24.63 18.67 -6.68
C SER A 343 -23.55 17.74 -7.22
N LEU A 344 -23.93 16.57 -7.71
CA LEU A 344 -23.00 15.48 -8.07
C LEU A 344 -22.15 15.76 -9.32
N ASP A 345 -22.57 16.71 -10.15
CA ASP A 345 -21.92 17.15 -11.39
C ASP A 345 -20.89 18.26 -11.20
N SER A 346 -20.84 18.87 -10.01
CA SER A 346 -19.88 19.93 -9.69
C SER A 346 -18.51 19.37 -9.26
N PRO A 347 -17.41 20.13 -9.44
CA PRO A 347 -16.11 19.73 -8.92
C PRO A 347 -16.13 19.48 -7.40
N HIS A 348 -15.52 18.37 -6.98
CA HIS A 348 -15.44 17.95 -5.57
C HIS A 348 -14.01 17.76 -5.12
N TYR A 349 -13.77 17.99 -3.83
CA TYR A 349 -12.59 17.50 -3.15
C TYR A 349 -12.93 16.21 -2.43
N VAL A 350 -11.95 15.32 -2.35
CA VAL A 350 -11.92 14.33 -1.27
C VAL A 350 -11.43 15.03 -0.02
N MET A 351 -12.23 14.99 1.04
CA MET A 351 -11.92 15.58 2.34
C MET A 351 -11.64 14.48 3.34
N ILE A 352 -10.43 14.50 3.89
CA ILE A 352 -10.05 13.66 5.02
C ILE A 352 -10.28 14.48 6.29
N LEU A 353 -11.27 14.08 7.07
CA LEU A 353 -11.56 14.63 8.39
C LEU A 353 -10.60 14.00 9.39
N LEU A 354 -9.93 14.80 10.22
CA LEU A 354 -9.01 14.34 11.25
C LEU A 354 -9.56 14.75 12.62
N ASP A 355 -9.92 13.78 13.46
CA ASP A 355 -10.56 13.99 14.76
C ASP A 355 -9.53 14.07 15.90
N LYS A 356 -9.43 15.24 16.55
CA LYS A 356 -8.45 15.56 17.59
C LYS A 356 -7.03 15.22 17.15
N VAL A 357 -6.66 15.76 16.00
CA VAL A 357 -5.33 15.63 15.41
C VAL A 357 -4.72 17.02 15.28
N ALA A 358 -3.53 17.23 15.83
CA ALA A 358 -2.83 18.51 15.79
C ALA A 358 -2.43 18.90 14.36
N LYS A 359 -2.30 20.21 14.12
CA LYS A 359 -1.95 20.78 12.81
C LYS A 359 -0.67 20.19 12.20
N VAL A 360 0.34 19.88 13.03
CA VAL A 360 1.59 19.27 12.54
C VAL A 360 1.34 17.90 11.91
N PHE A 361 0.47 17.09 12.53
CA PHE A 361 0.10 15.78 11.99
C PHE A 361 -0.86 15.91 10.81
N ALA A 362 -1.75 16.91 10.79
CA ALA A 362 -2.54 17.21 9.59
C ALA A 362 -1.68 17.61 8.39
N THR A 363 -0.54 18.26 8.65
CA THR A 363 0.45 18.59 7.62
C THR A 363 1.17 17.34 7.14
N GLU A 364 1.58 16.46 8.06
CA GLU A 364 2.18 15.17 7.67
C GLU A 364 1.18 14.26 6.93
N THR A 365 -0.09 14.26 7.30
CA THR A 365 -1.16 13.59 6.54
C THR A 365 -1.17 14.12 5.10
N GLY A 366 -1.21 15.44 4.92
CA GLY A 366 -1.11 16.05 3.58
C GLY A 366 0.15 15.61 2.83
N ASN A 367 1.32 15.63 3.49
CA ASN A 367 2.57 15.18 2.86
C ASN A 367 2.53 13.69 2.46
N ALA A 368 1.94 12.84 3.28
CA ALA A 368 1.80 11.41 3.00
C ALA A 368 0.92 11.18 1.76
N PHE A 369 -0.24 11.82 1.67
CA PHE A 369 -1.08 11.76 0.47
C PHE A 369 -0.41 12.39 -0.75
N LYS A 370 0.34 13.48 -0.58
CA LYS A 370 1.12 14.09 -1.67
C LYS A 370 2.15 13.11 -2.23
N ARG A 371 2.91 12.42 -1.37
CA ARG A 371 3.87 11.38 -1.78
C ARG A 371 3.17 10.25 -2.53
N PHE A 372 2.09 9.73 -1.97
CA PHE A 372 1.30 8.67 -2.58
C PHE A 372 0.71 9.07 -3.94
N ASN A 373 0.12 10.26 -4.04
CA ASN A 373 -0.49 10.76 -5.28
C ASN A 373 0.56 11.05 -6.36
N ASN A 374 1.72 11.59 -6.01
CA ASN A 374 2.81 11.79 -6.96
C ASN A 374 3.36 10.48 -7.54
N GLN A 375 3.20 9.36 -6.84
CA GLN A 375 3.63 8.05 -7.34
C GLN A 375 2.54 7.40 -8.21
N ASN A 376 1.29 7.43 -7.75
CA ASN A 376 0.20 6.64 -8.33
C ASN A 376 -0.70 7.43 -9.30
N TYR A 377 -0.80 8.75 -9.09
CA TYR A 377 -1.72 9.68 -9.78
C TYR A 377 -1.00 10.92 -10.33
N HIS A 378 0.29 10.81 -10.69
CA HIS A 378 1.13 11.93 -11.17
C HIS A 378 0.51 12.72 -12.33
N ASN A 379 -0.26 12.07 -13.20
CA ASN A 379 -0.91 12.70 -14.37
C ASN A 379 -2.14 13.54 -14.02
N GLN A 380 -2.64 13.48 -12.78
CA GLN A 380 -3.89 14.13 -12.38
C GLN A 380 -3.66 15.46 -11.65
N ASN A 381 -2.39 15.81 -11.35
CA ASN A 381 -2.01 17.03 -10.64
C ASN A 381 -2.94 17.35 -9.44
N LEU A 382 -3.17 16.35 -8.58
CA LEU A 382 -4.07 16.48 -7.45
C LEU A 382 -3.46 17.43 -6.41
N GLY A 383 -4.05 18.63 -6.28
CA GLY A 383 -3.69 19.58 -5.25
C GLY A 383 -4.00 19.04 -3.86
N LEU A 384 -3.22 19.47 -2.86
CA LEU A 384 -3.48 19.18 -1.45
C LEU A 384 -3.52 20.46 -0.63
N ARG A 385 -4.55 20.61 0.19
CA ARG A 385 -4.72 21.74 1.12
C ARG A 385 -5.16 21.23 2.47
N SER A 386 -4.39 21.54 3.52
CA SER A 386 -4.80 21.30 4.91
C SER A 386 -5.41 22.58 5.50
N GLN A 387 -6.51 22.45 6.24
CA GLN A 387 -7.18 23.58 6.88
C GLN A 387 -7.85 23.16 8.19
N VAL A 388 -7.90 24.07 9.15
CA VAL A 388 -8.60 23.90 10.44
C VAL A 388 -10.09 24.10 10.20
N LEU A 389 -10.94 23.17 10.65
CA LEU A 389 -12.39 23.35 10.64
C LEU A 389 -12.86 23.98 11.96
N ASP A 390 -12.51 23.34 13.07
CA ASP A 390 -12.79 23.80 14.42
C ASP A 390 -11.72 23.30 15.40
N GLU A 391 -11.96 23.41 16.70
CA GLU A 391 -11.03 22.95 17.75
C GLU A 391 -10.83 21.43 17.73
N ARG A 392 -11.80 20.67 17.22
CA ARG A 392 -11.80 19.21 17.17
C ARG A 392 -11.25 18.68 15.85
N TYR A 393 -11.64 19.29 14.73
CA TYR A 393 -11.40 18.76 13.39
C TYR A 393 -10.36 19.58 12.61
N GLN A 394 -9.33 18.88 12.13
CA GLN A 394 -8.52 19.32 11.01
C GLN A 394 -9.02 18.63 9.74
N THR A 395 -8.81 19.25 8.58
CA THR A 395 -9.19 18.66 7.30
C THR A 395 -8.04 18.70 6.31
N VAL A 396 -7.91 17.65 5.50
CA VAL A 396 -7.00 17.60 4.35
C VAL A 396 -7.84 17.38 3.10
N LEU A 397 -7.81 18.34 2.20
CA LEU A 397 -8.50 18.32 0.92
C LEU A 397 -7.55 17.83 -0.17
N ILE A 398 -8.04 16.92 -1.01
CA ILE A 398 -7.36 16.38 -2.17
C ILE A 398 -8.23 16.69 -3.40
N GLY A 399 -7.64 17.24 -4.45
CA GLY A 399 -8.35 17.59 -5.69
C GLY A 399 -8.07 19.03 -6.14
N PRO A 400 -9.01 19.69 -6.85
CA PRO A 400 -10.37 19.23 -7.12
C PRO A 400 -10.42 18.06 -8.14
N PHE A 401 -11.41 17.19 -7.97
CA PHE A 401 -11.86 16.20 -8.94
C PHE A 401 -12.94 16.81 -9.84
N LYS A 402 -13.12 16.26 -11.04
CA LYS A 402 -14.07 16.77 -12.04
C LYS A 402 -15.50 16.79 -11.50
N ASP A 403 -15.92 15.72 -10.84
CA ASP A 403 -17.27 15.54 -10.31
C ASP A 403 -17.25 14.67 -9.03
N ALA A 404 -18.43 14.46 -8.44
CA ALA A 404 -18.59 13.62 -7.25
C ALA A 404 -18.14 12.17 -7.46
N GLY A 405 -18.35 11.63 -8.66
CA GLY A 405 -18.03 10.24 -8.96
C GLY A 405 -16.52 10.01 -9.05
N ASP A 406 -15.77 10.92 -9.67
CA ASP A 406 -14.31 10.85 -9.70
C ASP A 406 -13.70 10.92 -8.29
N ALA A 407 -14.21 11.82 -7.43
CA ALA A 407 -13.81 11.89 -6.03
C ALA A 407 -14.14 10.58 -5.28
N PHE A 408 -15.31 10.01 -5.55
CA PHE A 408 -15.76 8.75 -4.95
C PHE A 408 -14.88 7.57 -5.36
N ILE A 409 -14.54 7.44 -6.66
CA ILE A 409 -13.65 6.38 -7.16
C ILE A 409 -12.27 6.48 -6.49
N TYR A 410 -11.77 7.71 -6.25
CA TYR A 410 -10.55 7.89 -5.49
C TYR A 410 -10.69 7.37 -4.06
N ILE A 411 -11.77 7.71 -3.34
CA ILE A 411 -12.02 7.20 -1.97
C ILE A 411 -12.06 5.67 -1.95
N ASP A 412 -12.82 5.03 -2.83
CA ASP A 412 -12.96 3.56 -2.89
C ASP A 412 -11.61 2.85 -3.06
N LYS A 413 -10.69 3.44 -3.83
CA LYS A 413 -9.35 2.87 -4.05
C LYS A 413 -8.38 3.16 -2.91
N VAL A 414 -8.49 4.34 -2.30
CA VAL A 414 -7.45 4.88 -1.41
C VAL A 414 -7.75 4.63 0.06
N ALA A 415 -9.01 4.73 0.49
CA ALA A 415 -9.39 4.54 1.89
C ALA A 415 -9.02 3.15 2.46
N PRO A 416 -9.21 2.02 1.74
CA PRO A 416 -8.87 0.70 2.27
C PRO A 416 -7.37 0.49 2.52
N ILE A 417 -6.51 1.08 1.69
CA ILE A 417 -5.05 0.94 1.79
C ILE A 417 -4.42 1.98 2.73
N THR A 418 -5.16 3.05 3.07
CA THR A 418 -4.65 4.17 3.88
C THR A 418 -4.03 3.73 5.22
N PRO A 419 -4.67 2.87 6.04
CA PRO A 419 -4.12 2.49 7.35
C PRO A 419 -2.77 1.78 7.27
N ASN A 420 -2.45 1.12 6.16
CA ASN A 420 -1.25 0.30 6.03
C ASN A 420 -0.17 0.94 5.15
N ARG A 421 -0.57 1.83 4.22
CA ARG A 421 0.32 2.38 3.20
C ARG A 421 0.55 3.88 3.30
N ILE A 422 -0.46 4.65 3.69
CA ILE A 422 -0.40 6.11 3.62
C ILE A 422 -0.24 6.70 5.01
N LEU A 423 -1.09 6.28 5.96
CA LEU A 423 -1.09 6.74 7.35
C LEU A 423 -0.84 5.59 8.34
N PRO A 424 0.22 4.76 8.21
CA PRO A 424 0.48 3.65 9.14
C PRO A 424 0.80 4.09 10.58
N TRP A 425 1.00 5.39 10.78
CA TRP A 425 1.26 6.03 12.07
C TRP A 425 0.02 6.62 12.74
N LEU A 426 -1.10 6.75 12.02
CA LEU A 426 -2.35 7.32 12.53
C LEU A 426 -3.40 6.23 12.69
N ALA A 427 -4.01 6.13 13.87
CA ALA A 427 -5.06 5.15 14.13
C ALA A 427 -6.29 5.41 13.23
N LYS A 428 -6.94 4.33 12.75
CA LYS A 428 -8.00 4.39 11.74
C LYS A 428 -9.19 5.24 12.19
N GLU A 429 -9.53 5.19 13.47
CA GLU A 429 -10.61 5.96 14.08
C GLU A 429 -10.34 7.47 14.16
N LYS A 430 -9.10 7.91 13.93
CA LYS A 430 -8.71 9.33 13.96
C LYS A 430 -8.95 10.04 12.65
N TYR A 431 -9.35 9.32 11.61
CA TYR A 431 -9.66 9.94 10.33
C TYR A 431 -10.84 9.29 9.63
N ALA A 432 -11.54 10.09 8.84
CA ALA A 432 -12.63 9.62 7.99
C ALA A 432 -12.54 10.27 6.61
N PHE A 433 -12.92 9.53 5.58
CA PHE A 433 -13.02 10.05 4.22
C PHE A 433 -14.43 10.54 3.96
N THR A 434 -14.54 11.69 3.31
CA THR A 434 -15.77 12.21 2.73
C THR A 434 -15.43 12.99 1.46
N MET A 435 -16.43 13.52 0.79
CA MET A 435 -16.28 14.38 -0.38
C MET A 435 -17.02 15.69 -0.11
N ILE A 436 -16.57 16.80 -0.72
CA ILE A 436 -17.22 18.10 -0.55
C ILE A 436 -16.98 19.01 -1.76
N SER A 437 -18.01 19.72 -2.21
CA SER A 437 -17.88 20.75 -3.25
C SER A 437 -17.34 22.05 -2.64
N GLU A 438 -16.72 22.92 -3.44
CA GLU A 438 -16.21 24.21 -2.94
C GLU A 438 -17.31 25.05 -2.27
N LYS A 439 -18.54 25.02 -2.82
CA LYS A 439 -19.70 25.74 -2.25
C LYS A 439 -20.04 25.25 -0.84
N ASN A 440 -20.17 23.93 -0.66
CA ASN A 440 -20.47 23.37 0.66
C ASN A 440 -19.29 23.51 1.62
N LEU A 441 -18.05 23.50 1.11
CA LEU A 441 -16.86 23.74 1.89
C LEU A 441 -16.87 25.14 2.52
N ASN A 442 -17.25 26.16 1.76
CA ASN A 442 -17.35 27.53 2.27
C ASN A 442 -18.40 27.64 3.39
N ILE A 443 -19.56 27.00 3.22
CA ILE A 443 -20.59 26.93 4.28
C ILE A 443 -20.03 26.22 5.51
N LEU A 444 -19.36 25.07 5.31
CA LEU A 444 -18.80 24.28 6.39
C LEU A 444 -17.72 25.05 7.18
N LEU A 445 -16.84 25.78 6.49
CA LEU A 445 -15.81 26.60 7.12
C LEU A 445 -16.39 27.79 7.90
N GLN A 446 -17.46 28.39 7.39
CA GLN A 446 -18.09 29.54 8.03
C GLN A 446 -18.92 29.13 9.27
N TYR A 447 -19.73 28.09 9.15
CA TYR A 447 -20.72 27.71 10.16
C TYR A 447 -20.31 26.52 11.03
N LYS A 448 -19.23 25.80 10.65
CA LYS A 448 -18.64 24.67 11.40
C LYS A 448 -19.63 23.54 11.71
N ASN A 449 -20.71 23.44 10.93
CA ASN A 449 -21.76 22.47 11.14
C ASN A 449 -21.52 21.22 10.27
N LEU A 450 -20.59 20.38 10.72
CA LEU A 450 -20.20 19.15 10.04
C LEU A 450 -21.27 18.07 10.09
N GLU A 451 -22.02 17.99 11.19
CA GLU A 451 -23.02 16.94 11.38
C GLU A 451 -24.22 17.12 10.43
N ASP A 452 -24.68 18.36 10.22
CA ASP A 452 -25.71 18.63 9.20
C ASP A 452 -25.20 18.34 7.79
N TYR A 453 -23.91 18.60 7.51
CA TYR A 453 -23.30 18.25 6.23
C TYR A 453 -23.30 16.73 6.01
N LYS A 454 -22.86 15.95 7.01
CA LYS A 454 -22.85 14.49 6.95
C LYS A 454 -24.27 13.93 6.81
N ALA A 455 -25.23 14.46 7.55
CA ALA A 455 -26.63 14.05 7.46
C ALA A 455 -27.18 14.28 6.04
N ARG A 456 -26.91 15.46 5.44
CA ARG A 456 -27.29 15.76 4.06
C ARG A 456 -26.63 14.84 3.05
N LEU A 457 -25.35 14.52 3.24
CA LEU A 457 -24.61 13.62 2.37
C LEU A 457 -25.15 12.19 2.46
N HIS A 458 -25.42 11.68 3.67
CA HIS A 458 -26.02 10.36 3.91
C HIS A 458 -27.44 10.27 3.34
N GLU A 459 -28.28 11.30 3.50
CA GLU A 459 -29.62 11.34 2.90
C GLU A 459 -29.54 11.24 1.36
N THR A 460 -28.56 11.89 0.75
CA THR A 460 -28.40 11.90 -0.71
C THR A 460 -27.72 10.64 -1.24
N LEU A 461 -26.80 10.04 -0.46
CA LEU A 461 -25.97 8.88 -0.85
C LEU A 461 -25.91 7.81 0.27
N PRO A 462 -27.05 7.21 0.67
CA PRO A 462 -27.15 6.37 1.88
C PRO A 462 -26.40 5.03 1.79
N SER A 463 -26.11 4.55 0.57
CA SER A 463 -25.34 3.31 0.38
C SER A 463 -23.83 3.50 0.49
N LYS A 464 -23.35 4.74 0.67
CA LYS A 464 -21.93 5.12 0.54
C LYS A 464 -21.36 5.87 1.75
N PHE A 465 -22.17 6.62 2.50
CA PHE A 465 -21.73 7.44 3.64
C PHE A 465 -22.60 7.22 4.86
#